data_AF-A0A2U9C4D6-F1
#
_entry.id   AF-A0A2U9C4D6-F1
#
_cell.length_a   1.000
_cell.length_b   1.000
_cell.length_c   1.000
_cell.angle_alpha   90.00
_cell.angle_beta   90.00
_cell.angle_gamma   90.00
#
_symmetry.space_group_name_H-M   'P 1'
#
loop_
_entity.id
_entity.type
_entity.pdbx_description
1 polymer ?
#
loop_
_entity_poly.entity_id
_entity_poly.type
_entity_poly.pdbx_seq_one_letter_code
_entity_poly.pdbx_strand_id
1 'polypeptide(L)'
;MEPMFSPPLHRQRHQFVIDFVKRNKPLKVLDLGCGECSLLKLLKFHHGIDLLVGLDLDGAKVKKKMHALAPLSTDYLQPSYDQLRLELYQGSVTQKDARFRGFDLVTSIELIEHLTLADVERFSEVVFGHMTPLAVIVSTPNSEYNPHLPGLEGFRHSDHKFEWTRAEFKSWALKACVEFGYEVEFTGVGRAPPGLQECVGFCSQIGVFHRLGGRGGGNVSLNDGAEEVFFPYTLLYSINYPSLRDNNILRRVLVSEVLCWTEELKSRWMEETTKRNEGGGSGGGGEEEGLSNHVRSAEKLTACEMEMRNPVSEDQEEEDERVFWTNGQRRLESRTSYRCVSVRKAVLVFGCCGTVLWMWITSASPLCLCWQQDCVCTSGHAVVLLSQSQSPEWKRGEPQTSADG
;
A
#
# COMPACT_ATOMS: atom_id res chain seq x y z
N MET A 1 11.21 -18.12 33.35
CA MET A 1 9.91 -18.77 33.13
C MET A 1 9.76 -18.93 31.63
N GLU A 2 9.63 -20.14 31.11
CA GLU A 2 9.33 -20.30 29.69
C GLU A 2 7.96 -19.67 29.38
N PRO A 3 7.80 -18.98 28.23
CA PRO A 3 6.52 -18.41 27.87
C PRO A 3 5.50 -19.53 27.65
N MET A 4 4.36 -19.46 28.34
CA MET A 4 3.29 -20.48 28.27
C MET A 4 2.78 -20.72 26.84
N PHE A 5 2.88 -19.71 25.96
CA PHE A 5 2.60 -19.84 24.53
C PHE A 5 3.78 -19.36 23.70
N SER A 6 4.20 -20.18 22.74
CA SER A 6 5.18 -19.83 21.72
C SER A 6 4.60 -20.11 20.33
N PRO A 7 4.35 -19.09 19.49
CA PRO A 7 4.53 -17.65 19.75
C PRO A 7 3.51 -17.10 20.78
N PRO A 8 3.70 -15.87 21.30
CA PRO A 8 2.74 -15.24 22.22
C PRO A 8 1.31 -15.19 21.67
N LEU A 9 0.32 -15.27 22.56
CA LEU A 9 -1.09 -15.44 22.18
C LEU A 9 -1.63 -14.33 21.26
N HIS A 10 -1.28 -13.07 21.51
CA HIS A 10 -1.68 -11.95 20.64
C HIS A 10 -1.14 -12.11 19.21
N ARG A 11 0.07 -12.66 19.03
CA ARG A 11 0.63 -12.96 17.71
C ARG A 11 -0.13 -14.10 17.03
N GLN A 12 -0.53 -15.13 17.78
CA GLN A 12 -1.34 -16.22 17.23
C GLN A 12 -2.69 -15.70 16.72
N ARG A 13 -3.35 -14.78 17.45
CA ARG A 13 -4.60 -14.15 17.00
C ARG A 13 -4.42 -13.35 15.70
N HIS A 14 -3.38 -12.52 15.62
CA HIS A 14 -3.10 -11.78 14.38
C HIS A 14 -2.76 -12.73 13.23
N GLN A 15 -2.00 -13.79 13.50
CA GLN A 15 -1.66 -14.79 12.49
C GLN A 15 -2.91 -15.50 11.95
N PHE A 16 -3.87 -15.81 12.82
CA PHE A 16 -5.15 -16.39 12.42
C PHE A 16 -5.88 -15.50 11.39
N VAL A 17 -5.97 -14.19 11.66
CA VAL A 17 -6.56 -13.21 10.73
C VAL A 17 -5.78 -13.14 9.42
N ILE A 18 -4.44 -13.06 9.50
CA ILE A 18 -3.57 -13.03 8.31
C ILE A 18 -3.78 -14.27 7.43
N ASP A 19 -3.89 -15.44 8.04
CA ASP A 19 -4.12 -16.68 7.32
C ASP A 19 -5.51 -16.72 6.68
N PHE A 20 -6.53 -16.15 7.35
CA PHE A 20 -7.85 -15.96 6.75
C PHE A 20 -7.78 -15.01 5.54
N VAL A 21 -7.10 -13.87 5.65
CA VAL A 21 -6.94 -12.88 4.57
C VAL A 21 -6.22 -13.51 3.37
N LYS A 22 -5.14 -14.27 3.59
CA LYS A 22 -4.43 -14.98 2.51
C LYS A 22 -5.32 -15.96 1.75
N ARG A 23 -6.20 -16.68 2.45
CA ARG A 23 -7.10 -17.67 1.84
C ARG A 23 -8.27 -17.02 1.09
N ASN A 24 -8.88 -16.00 1.69
CA ASN A 24 -10.15 -15.45 1.21
C ASN A 24 -10.01 -14.17 0.36
N LYS A 25 -8.84 -13.50 0.42
CA LYS A 25 -8.51 -12.29 -0.35
C LYS A 25 -9.59 -11.20 -0.30
N PRO A 26 -10.01 -10.74 0.90
CA PRO A 26 -10.93 -9.62 1.02
C PRO A 26 -10.32 -8.34 0.44
N LEU A 27 -11.09 -7.54 -0.29
CA LEU A 27 -10.66 -6.25 -0.84
C LEU A 27 -10.79 -5.14 0.20
N LYS A 28 -11.85 -5.19 1.02
CA LYS A 28 -12.11 -4.21 2.08
C LYS A 28 -12.08 -4.88 3.45
N VAL A 29 -11.12 -4.46 4.28
CA VAL A 29 -10.91 -4.99 5.63
C VAL A 29 -11.07 -3.88 6.66
N LEU A 30 -11.85 -4.15 7.71
CA LEU A 30 -12.07 -3.25 8.84
C LEU A 30 -11.68 -3.94 10.14
N ASP A 31 -10.86 -3.29 10.96
CA ASP A 31 -10.49 -3.72 12.30
C ASP A 31 -11.15 -2.84 13.37
N LEU A 32 -12.09 -3.43 14.12
CA LEU A 32 -12.80 -2.81 15.24
C LEU A 32 -12.00 -3.02 16.52
N GLY A 33 -11.76 -1.95 17.27
CA GLY A 33 -10.87 -1.98 18.43
C GLY A 33 -9.40 -2.08 18.04
N CYS A 34 -8.98 -1.34 17.00
CA CYS A 34 -7.66 -1.53 16.39
C CYS A 34 -6.49 -1.14 17.32
N GLY A 35 -6.74 -0.42 18.41
CA GLY A 35 -5.78 -0.07 19.45
C GLY A 35 -4.51 0.59 18.91
N GLU A 36 -3.37 -0.09 19.09
CA GLU A 36 -2.07 0.37 18.56
C GLU A 36 -1.86 0.10 17.06
N CYS A 37 -2.91 -0.29 16.34
CA CYS A 37 -2.92 -0.65 14.92
C CYS A 37 -2.00 -1.82 14.58
N SER A 38 -1.75 -2.72 15.53
CA SER A 38 -0.76 -3.80 15.39
C SER A 38 -1.16 -4.83 14.32
N LEU A 39 -2.45 -5.14 14.19
CA LEU A 39 -2.96 -5.98 13.11
C LEU A 39 -2.87 -5.27 11.76
N LEU A 40 -3.29 -3.99 11.68
CA LEU A 40 -3.23 -3.18 10.46
C LEU A 40 -1.80 -3.04 9.92
N LYS A 41 -0.80 -2.91 10.80
CA LYS A 41 0.63 -2.87 10.43
C LYS A 41 1.09 -4.14 9.73
N LEU A 42 0.47 -5.28 10.03
CA LEU A 42 0.77 -6.56 9.38
C LEU A 42 -0.03 -6.68 8.07
N LEU A 43 -1.31 -6.31 8.10
CA LEU A 43 -2.22 -6.42 6.95
C LEU A 43 -1.84 -5.51 5.77
N LYS A 44 -1.23 -4.35 6.01
CA LYS A 44 -0.82 -3.42 4.93
C LYS A 44 0.16 -4.00 3.90
N PHE A 45 0.85 -5.09 4.24
CA PHE A 45 1.76 -5.79 3.32
C PHE A 45 1.10 -6.91 2.51
N HIS A 46 -0.20 -7.14 2.72
CA HIS A 46 -0.95 -8.15 1.96
C HIS A 46 -1.56 -7.53 0.71
N HIS A 47 -0.98 -7.87 -0.44
CA HIS A 47 -1.50 -7.53 -1.76
C HIS A 47 -2.93 -8.02 -1.97
N GLY A 48 -3.72 -7.22 -2.68
CA GLY A 48 -5.14 -7.49 -2.97
C GLY A 48 -6.12 -6.87 -1.96
N ILE A 49 -5.66 -6.22 -0.90
CA ILE A 49 -6.51 -5.35 -0.07
C ILE A 49 -6.50 -3.95 -0.68
N ASP A 50 -7.68 -3.44 -1.04
CA ASP A 50 -7.86 -2.10 -1.60
C ASP A 50 -8.13 -1.04 -0.53
N LEU A 51 -8.81 -1.44 0.55
CA LEU A 51 -9.18 -0.56 1.65
C LEU A 51 -8.94 -1.26 3.00
N LEU A 52 -8.14 -0.62 3.84
CA LEU A 52 -7.84 -1.08 5.19
C LEU A 52 -8.26 -0.01 6.19
N VAL A 53 -9.22 -0.32 7.06
CA VAL A 53 -9.79 0.64 8.02
C VAL A 53 -9.58 0.18 9.45
N GLY A 54 -9.24 1.10 10.34
CA GLY A 54 -9.24 0.90 11.79
C GLY A 54 -10.26 1.79 12.48
N LEU A 55 -10.99 1.26 13.46
CA LEU A 55 -11.85 2.02 14.36
C LEU A 55 -11.46 1.74 15.80
N ASP A 56 -11.30 2.79 16.60
CA ASP A 56 -11.12 2.66 18.05
C ASP A 56 -11.85 3.77 18.80
N LEU A 57 -12.24 3.50 20.04
CA LEU A 57 -12.84 4.51 20.92
C LEU A 57 -11.78 5.52 21.39
N ASP A 58 -10.56 5.03 21.65
CA ASP A 58 -9.42 5.82 22.14
C ASP A 58 -8.61 6.40 20.96
N GLY A 59 -9.07 7.56 20.48
CA GLY A 59 -8.38 8.27 19.41
C GLY A 59 -6.95 8.72 19.75
N ALA A 60 -6.60 8.83 21.05
CA ALA A 60 -5.25 9.20 21.45
C ALA A 60 -4.25 8.05 21.22
N LYS A 61 -4.64 6.81 21.53
CA LYS A 61 -3.86 5.60 21.21
C LYS A 61 -3.59 5.48 19.71
N VAL A 62 -4.63 5.69 18.89
CA VAL A 62 -4.54 5.64 17.43
C VAL A 62 -3.60 6.73 16.90
N LYS A 63 -3.79 7.98 17.31
CA LYS A 63 -2.93 9.12 16.91
C LYS A 63 -1.45 8.88 17.23
N LYS A 64 -1.15 8.24 18.37
CA LYS A 64 0.24 7.94 18.77
C LYS A 64 0.95 6.96 17.81
N LYS A 65 0.19 6.11 17.11
CA LYS A 65 0.74 5.02 16.29
C LYS A 65 0.46 5.15 14.79
N MET A 66 -0.38 6.11 14.38
CA MET A 66 -0.82 6.24 12.97
C MET A 66 0.32 6.38 11.98
N HIS A 67 1.40 7.11 12.30
CA HIS A 67 2.52 7.30 11.39
C HIS A 67 3.30 6.02 11.06
N ALA A 68 3.21 4.97 11.90
CA ALA A 68 3.79 3.66 11.59
C ALA A 68 3.05 2.91 10.45
N LEU A 69 1.87 3.41 10.06
CA LEU A 69 1.08 2.93 8.93
C LEU A 69 1.40 3.70 7.64
N ALA A 70 2.30 4.68 7.65
CA ALA A 70 2.73 5.35 6.43
C ALA A 70 3.41 4.36 5.45
N PRO A 71 3.37 4.64 4.14
CA PRO A 71 4.18 3.95 3.15
C PRO A 71 5.67 4.06 3.49
N LEU A 72 6.38 2.96 3.28
CA LEU A 72 7.83 2.89 3.39
C LEU A 72 8.47 3.54 2.16
N SER A 73 9.75 3.90 2.26
CA SER A 73 10.51 4.42 1.12
C SER A 73 10.49 3.46 -0.08
N THR A 74 10.51 2.14 0.20
CA THR A 74 10.41 1.09 -0.83
C THR A 74 9.10 1.14 -1.61
N ASP A 75 7.99 1.55 -0.98
CA ASP A 75 6.69 1.65 -1.64
C ASP A 75 6.69 2.76 -2.69
N TYR A 76 7.47 3.83 -2.50
CA TYR A 76 7.64 4.91 -3.48
C TYR A 76 8.66 4.58 -4.56
N LEU A 77 9.71 3.85 -4.22
CA LEU A 77 10.77 3.46 -5.16
C LEU A 77 10.31 2.34 -6.11
N GLN A 78 9.49 1.42 -5.61
CA GLN A 78 8.97 0.27 -6.37
C GLN A 78 7.47 0.11 -6.12
N PRO A 79 6.64 1.09 -6.54
CA PRO A 79 5.20 1.00 -6.36
C PRO A 79 4.62 -0.14 -7.20
N SER A 80 3.59 -0.78 -6.68
CA SER A 80 2.83 -1.81 -7.41
C SER A 80 1.66 -1.20 -8.17
N TYR A 81 0.95 -2.01 -8.96
CA TYR A 81 -0.35 -1.62 -9.55
C TYR A 81 -1.53 -1.75 -8.57
N ASP A 82 -1.30 -2.32 -7.40
CA ASP A 82 -2.31 -2.39 -6.36
C ASP A 82 -2.56 -0.99 -5.81
N GLN A 83 -3.82 -0.69 -5.48
CA GLN A 83 -4.18 0.54 -4.81
C GLN A 83 -4.53 0.18 -3.39
N LEU A 84 -3.83 0.75 -2.40
CA LEU A 84 -4.19 0.57 -1.00
C LEU A 84 -4.53 1.93 -0.42
N ARG A 85 -5.74 2.06 0.10
CA ARG A 85 -6.13 3.17 0.96
C ARG A 85 -6.22 2.69 2.40
N LEU A 86 -5.65 3.46 3.32
CA LEU A 86 -5.73 3.21 4.75
C LEU A 86 -6.41 4.37 5.46
N GLU A 87 -7.40 4.08 6.29
CA GLU A 87 -8.13 5.09 7.07
C GLU A 87 -8.24 4.67 8.55
N LEU A 88 -8.09 5.62 9.46
CA LEU A 88 -8.25 5.41 10.89
C LEU A 88 -9.31 6.37 11.44
N TYR A 89 -10.25 5.82 12.20
CA TYR A 89 -11.39 6.54 12.76
C TYR A 89 -11.41 6.44 14.28
N GLN A 90 -11.90 7.50 14.92
CA GLN A 90 -12.31 7.50 16.31
C GLN A 90 -13.83 7.38 16.40
N GLY A 91 -14.34 6.40 17.15
CA GLY A 91 -15.77 6.21 17.34
C GLY A 91 -16.11 4.97 18.17
N SER A 92 -17.38 4.83 18.53
CA SER A 92 -17.88 3.66 19.26
C SER A 92 -18.39 2.58 18.30
N VAL A 93 -18.04 1.33 18.57
CA VAL A 93 -18.59 0.15 17.87
C VAL A 93 -20.09 -0.06 18.09
N THR A 94 -20.70 0.67 19.04
CA THR A 94 -22.15 0.64 19.31
C THR A 94 -22.95 1.68 18.51
N GLN A 95 -22.26 2.57 17.77
CA GLN A 95 -22.87 3.59 16.92
C GLN A 95 -22.84 3.15 15.46
N LYS A 96 -23.89 3.51 14.70
CA LYS A 96 -23.96 3.25 13.26
C LYS A 96 -23.28 4.40 12.51
N ASP A 97 -22.39 4.06 11.58
CA ASP A 97 -21.83 5.01 10.61
C ASP A 97 -22.06 4.48 9.20
N ALA A 98 -22.57 5.32 8.30
CA ALA A 98 -22.93 4.88 6.95
C ALA A 98 -21.71 4.48 6.10
N ARG A 99 -20.51 5.02 6.39
CA ARG A 99 -19.27 4.68 5.66
C ARG A 99 -18.79 3.26 5.92
N PHE A 100 -19.29 2.62 6.97
CA PHE A 100 -18.82 1.32 7.46
C PHE A 100 -19.62 0.13 6.89
N ARG A 101 -20.44 0.37 5.85
CA ARG A 101 -21.18 -0.68 5.12
C ARG A 101 -20.33 -1.29 4.01
N GLY A 102 -20.61 -2.55 3.67
CA GLY A 102 -20.07 -3.19 2.45
C GLY A 102 -18.60 -3.57 2.54
N PHE A 103 -18.11 -3.91 3.73
CA PHE A 103 -16.81 -4.52 3.95
C PHE A 103 -16.84 -6.01 3.63
N ASP A 104 -15.72 -6.55 3.12
CA ASP A 104 -15.60 -7.99 2.88
C ASP A 104 -15.26 -8.74 4.17
N LEU A 105 -14.41 -8.13 5.00
CA LEU A 105 -13.99 -8.67 6.28
C LEU A 105 -14.05 -7.59 7.37
N VAL A 106 -14.69 -7.92 8.48
CA VAL A 106 -14.61 -7.16 9.74
C VAL A 106 -13.92 -8.02 10.80
N THR A 107 -12.94 -7.48 11.50
CA THR A 107 -12.26 -8.12 12.63
C THR A 107 -12.60 -7.40 13.93
N SER A 108 -12.79 -8.16 15.00
CA SER A 108 -13.02 -7.68 16.35
C SER A 108 -12.24 -8.60 17.29
N ILE A 109 -10.97 -8.27 17.52
CA ILE A 109 -10.01 -9.16 18.18
C ILE A 109 -9.81 -8.69 19.63
N GLU A 110 -10.31 -9.46 20.59
CA GLU A 110 -10.25 -9.14 22.04
C GLU A 110 -10.86 -7.74 22.33
N LEU A 111 -12.11 -7.55 21.91
CA LEU A 111 -12.83 -6.28 22.03
C LEU A 111 -14.13 -6.42 22.85
N ILE A 112 -14.93 -7.46 22.57
CA ILE A 112 -16.28 -7.56 23.10
C ILE A 112 -16.29 -7.70 24.63
N GLU A 113 -15.25 -8.28 25.23
CA GLU A 113 -15.06 -8.42 26.68
C GLU A 113 -14.91 -7.07 27.40
N HIS A 114 -14.57 -5.99 26.68
CA HIS A 114 -14.48 -4.64 27.22
C HIS A 114 -15.82 -3.89 27.17
N LEU A 115 -16.84 -4.46 26.51
CA LEU A 115 -18.18 -3.90 26.40
C LEU A 115 -19.08 -4.39 27.55
N THR A 116 -20.06 -3.59 27.94
CA THR A 116 -21.13 -4.11 28.80
C THR A 116 -22.00 -5.11 28.02
N LEU A 117 -22.71 -6.02 28.68
CA LEU A 117 -23.59 -6.97 27.97
C LEU A 117 -24.65 -6.27 27.09
N ALA A 118 -25.15 -5.11 27.53
CA ALA A 118 -26.06 -4.31 26.71
C ALA A 118 -25.38 -3.72 25.46
N ASP A 119 -24.11 -3.29 25.60
CA ASP A 119 -23.32 -2.82 24.47
C ASP A 119 -22.94 -3.95 23.50
N VAL A 120 -22.82 -5.19 23.96
CA VAL A 120 -22.58 -6.37 23.10
C VAL A 120 -23.79 -6.67 22.20
N GLU A 121 -25.01 -6.55 22.73
CA GLU A 121 -26.23 -6.64 21.91
C GLU A 121 -26.23 -5.54 20.84
N ARG A 122 -25.92 -4.30 21.23
CA ARG A 122 -25.83 -3.20 20.28
C ARG A 122 -24.71 -3.36 19.25
N PHE A 123 -23.55 -3.86 19.67
CA PHE A 123 -22.45 -4.24 18.78
C PHE A 123 -22.92 -5.25 17.74
N SER A 124 -23.70 -6.24 18.15
CA SER A 124 -24.22 -7.29 17.26
C SER A 124 -25.14 -6.69 16.19
N GLU A 125 -26.07 -5.82 16.60
CA GLU A 125 -26.95 -5.09 15.67
C GLU A 125 -26.17 -4.20 14.69
N VAL A 126 -25.11 -3.53 15.16
CA VAL A 126 -24.30 -2.64 14.33
C VAL A 126 -23.47 -3.44 13.33
N VAL A 127 -22.73 -4.47 13.77
CA VAL A 127 -21.82 -5.22 12.91
C VAL A 127 -22.60 -6.13 11.96
N PHE A 128 -23.49 -6.97 12.47
CA PHE A 128 -24.17 -7.96 11.64
C PHE A 128 -25.40 -7.38 10.93
N GLY A 129 -26.10 -6.43 11.54
CA GLY A 129 -27.33 -5.83 10.99
C GLY A 129 -27.10 -4.59 10.11
N HIS A 130 -26.21 -3.66 10.52
CA HIS A 130 -25.97 -2.42 9.76
C HIS A 130 -24.77 -2.49 8.83
N MET A 131 -23.59 -2.92 9.31
CA MET A 131 -22.39 -3.01 8.48
C MET A 131 -22.50 -4.16 7.46
N THR A 132 -23.17 -5.25 7.83
CA THR A 132 -23.50 -6.44 7.00
C THR A 132 -22.33 -7.02 6.17
N PRO A 133 -21.12 -7.17 6.75
CA PRO A 133 -19.95 -7.60 6.00
C PRO A 133 -20.07 -9.05 5.49
N LEU A 134 -19.29 -9.43 4.49
CA LEU A 134 -19.31 -10.81 3.95
C LEU A 134 -18.80 -11.83 4.99
N ALA A 135 -17.79 -11.45 5.77
CA ALA A 135 -17.27 -12.23 6.88
C ALA A 135 -16.95 -11.37 8.11
N VAL A 136 -17.10 -11.95 9.30
CA VAL A 136 -16.70 -11.34 10.58
C VAL A 136 -15.82 -12.32 11.35
N ILE A 137 -14.71 -11.85 11.91
CA ILE A 137 -13.90 -12.62 12.86
C ILE A 137 -13.99 -11.95 14.22
N VAL A 138 -14.54 -12.66 15.21
CA VAL A 138 -14.61 -12.19 16.60
C VAL A 138 -13.75 -13.10 17.47
N SER A 139 -12.86 -12.53 18.28
CA SER A 139 -12.18 -13.27 19.35
C SER A 139 -12.49 -12.69 20.72
N THR A 140 -12.48 -13.56 21.72
CA THR A 140 -12.61 -13.20 23.14
C THR A 140 -11.88 -14.26 23.98
N PRO A 141 -11.44 -13.93 25.21
CA PRO A 141 -10.98 -14.91 26.19
C PRO A 141 -11.99 -16.04 26.41
N ASN A 142 -11.47 -17.25 26.65
CA ASN A 142 -12.25 -18.38 27.17
C ASN A 142 -12.00 -18.53 28.67
N SER A 143 -12.98 -18.19 29.51
CA SER A 143 -12.82 -18.22 30.97
C SER A 143 -12.57 -19.62 31.53
N GLU A 144 -13.01 -20.68 30.83
CA GLU A 144 -12.73 -22.08 31.21
C GLU A 144 -11.23 -22.41 31.20
N TYR A 145 -10.42 -21.64 30.45
CA TYR A 145 -8.96 -21.78 30.41
C TYR A 145 -8.27 -21.10 31.60
N ASN A 146 -8.90 -20.14 32.27
CA ASN A 146 -8.27 -19.30 33.29
C ASN A 146 -7.62 -20.07 34.44
N PRO A 147 -8.21 -21.16 34.98
CA PRO A 147 -7.56 -21.93 36.05
C PRO A 147 -6.20 -22.53 35.66
N HIS A 148 -5.89 -22.60 34.37
CA HIS A 148 -4.61 -23.09 33.84
C HIS A 148 -3.60 -21.97 33.58
N LEU A 149 -3.96 -20.70 33.82
CA LEU A 149 -3.08 -19.56 33.69
C LEU A 149 -2.31 -19.34 35.01
N PRO A 150 -0.96 -19.39 35.01
CA PRO A 150 -0.18 -19.26 36.23
C PRO A 150 -0.41 -17.91 36.94
N GLY A 151 -0.79 -17.97 38.22
CA GLY A 151 -0.93 -16.78 39.07
C GLY A 151 -2.13 -15.89 38.74
N LEU A 152 -3.09 -16.38 37.95
CA LEU A 152 -4.31 -15.64 37.65
C LEU A 152 -5.42 -15.96 38.66
N GLU A 153 -6.01 -14.91 39.24
CA GLU A 153 -7.25 -14.99 40.01
C GLU A 153 -8.30 -14.06 39.37
N GLY A 154 -9.47 -14.62 39.03
CA GLY A 154 -10.54 -13.86 38.38
C GLY A 154 -10.33 -13.64 36.88
N PHE A 155 -10.58 -12.41 36.42
CA PHE A 155 -10.43 -12.01 35.01
C PHE A 155 -8.96 -11.76 34.66
N ARG A 156 -8.58 -12.08 33.43
CA ARG A 156 -7.24 -11.90 32.84
C ARG A 156 -6.79 -10.46 32.81
N HIS A 157 -7.73 -9.53 32.79
CA HIS A 157 -7.44 -8.11 32.83
C HIS A 157 -8.52 -7.36 33.62
N SER A 158 -8.12 -6.27 34.28
CA SER A 158 -8.98 -5.52 35.21
C SER A 158 -10.04 -4.67 34.53
N ASP A 159 -9.90 -4.41 33.23
CA ASP A 159 -10.87 -3.63 32.44
C ASP A 159 -11.93 -4.51 31.76
N HIS A 160 -11.80 -5.84 31.81
CA HIS A 160 -12.80 -6.78 31.30
C HIS A 160 -14.10 -6.63 32.07
N LYS A 161 -15.22 -6.55 31.36
CA LYS A 161 -16.58 -6.50 31.92
C LYS A 161 -17.14 -7.89 32.15
N PHE A 162 -16.70 -8.85 31.35
CA PHE A 162 -17.05 -10.26 31.47
C PHE A 162 -15.94 -11.12 30.84
N GLU A 163 -15.93 -12.40 31.16
CA GLU A 163 -15.16 -13.41 30.40
C GLU A 163 -16.02 -14.65 30.19
N TRP A 164 -16.41 -14.88 28.95
CA TRP A 164 -17.33 -15.96 28.62
C TRP A 164 -16.67 -17.33 28.58
N THR A 165 -17.44 -18.32 29.02
CA THR A 165 -17.23 -19.73 28.74
C THR A 165 -17.46 -20.01 27.24
N ARG A 166 -17.10 -21.22 26.80
CA ARG A 166 -17.38 -21.67 25.42
C ARG A 166 -18.87 -21.75 25.16
N ALA A 167 -19.67 -22.13 26.16
CA ALA A 167 -21.11 -22.22 26.04
C ALA A 167 -21.77 -20.85 25.87
N GLU A 168 -21.35 -19.85 26.66
CA GLU A 168 -21.87 -18.48 26.58
C GLU A 168 -21.51 -17.82 25.24
N PHE A 169 -20.25 -17.93 24.80
CA PHE A 169 -19.82 -17.40 23.51
C PHE A 169 -20.57 -18.04 22.34
N LYS A 170 -20.74 -19.37 22.36
CA LYS A 170 -21.53 -20.09 21.35
C LYS A 170 -22.99 -19.64 21.34
N SER A 171 -23.61 -19.48 22.50
CA SER A 171 -25.00 -19.04 22.62
C SER A 171 -25.21 -17.67 21.99
N TRP A 172 -24.36 -16.69 22.33
CA TRP A 172 -24.39 -15.35 21.75
C TRP A 172 -24.17 -15.38 20.22
N ALA A 173 -23.14 -16.11 19.77
CA ALA A 173 -22.80 -16.19 18.35
C ALA A 173 -23.93 -16.83 17.52
N LEU A 174 -24.53 -17.92 18.01
CA LEU A 174 -25.65 -18.58 17.34
C LEU A 174 -26.90 -17.70 17.31
N LYS A 175 -27.17 -16.93 18.36
CA LYS A 175 -28.25 -15.94 18.38
C LYS A 175 -28.03 -14.89 17.27
N ALA A 176 -26.85 -14.31 17.18
CA ALA A 176 -26.51 -13.34 16.13
C ALA A 176 -26.64 -13.94 14.72
N CYS A 177 -26.23 -15.19 14.53
CA CYS A 177 -26.40 -15.91 13.26
C CYS A 177 -27.86 -16.04 12.83
N VAL A 178 -28.74 -16.46 13.75
CA VAL A 178 -30.18 -16.61 13.49
C VAL A 178 -30.83 -15.26 13.18
N GLU A 179 -30.47 -14.23 13.92
CA GLU A 179 -31.08 -12.89 13.81
C GLU A 179 -30.67 -12.15 12.54
N PHE A 180 -29.40 -12.25 12.14
CA PHE A 180 -28.84 -11.44 11.04
C PHE A 180 -28.48 -12.23 9.78
N GLY A 181 -28.76 -13.53 9.73
CA GLY A 181 -28.54 -14.36 8.54
C GLY A 181 -27.07 -14.69 8.28
N TYR A 182 -26.37 -15.17 9.32
CA TYR A 182 -24.99 -15.65 9.23
C TYR A 182 -24.92 -17.13 9.61
N GLU A 183 -23.84 -17.79 9.20
CA GLU A 183 -23.35 -19.03 9.80
C GLU A 183 -22.05 -18.76 10.53
N VAL A 184 -21.69 -19.60 11.50
CA VAL A 184 -20.48 -19.43 12.32
C VAL A 184 -19.69 -20.72 12.47
N GLU A 185 -18.37 -20.62 12.26
CA GLU A 185 -17.39 -21.64 12.62
C GLU A 185 -16.70 -21.26 13.94
N PHE A 186 -16.66 -22.19 14.90
CA PHE A 186 -15.98 -21.99 16.18
C PHE A 186 -14.60 -22.62 16.18
N THR A 187 -13.60 -21.83 16.54
CA THR A 187 -12.19 -22.23 16.64
C THR A 187 -11.49 -21.41 17.74
N GLY A 188 -10.16 -21.36 17.73
CA GLY A 188 -9.41 -20.55 18.68
C GLY A 188 -7.90 -20.69 18.54
N VAL A 189 -7.18 -20.00 19.42
CA VAL A 189 -5.71 -20.01 19.52
C VAL A 189 -5.24 -20.16 20.96
N GLY A 190 -3.98 -20.54 21.16
CA GLY A 190 -3.46 -20.93 22.46
C GLY A 190 -4.01 -22.29 22.87
N ARG A 191 -3.53 -23.35 22.20
CA ARG A 191 -3.90 -24.74 22.52
C ARG A 191 -3.52 -25.05 23.97
N ALA A 192 -4.39 -25.81 24.63
CA ALA A 192 -4.09 -26.37 25.93
C ALA A 192 -2.95 -27.41 25.82
N PRO A 193 -2.25 -27.69 26.92
CA PRO A 193 -1.33 -28.82 26.98
C PRO A 193 -2.01 -30.14 26.55
N PRO A 194 -1.24 -31.11 26.02
CA PRO A 194 -1.77 -32.41 25.64
C PRO A 194 -2.59 -33.05 26.77
N GLY A 195 -3.76 -33.58 26.44
CA GLY A 195 -4.68 -34.21 27.39
C GLY A 195 -5.74 -33.27 28.02
N LEU A 196 -5.61 -31.95 27.90
CA LEU A 196 -6.61 -30.99 28.41
C LEU A 196 -7.40 -30.28 27.30
N GLN A 197 -6.98 -30.42 26.04
CA GLN A 197 -7.55 -29.68 24.90
C GLN A 197 -9.06 -29.90 24.70
N GLU A 198 -9.54 -31.13 24.87
CA GLU A 198 -10.96 -31.45 24.70
C GLU A 198 -11.80 -30.88 25.85
N CYS A 199 -11.29 -31.00 27.07
CA CYS A 199 -11.95 -30.53 28.28
C CYS A 199 -12.03 -29.01 28.37
N VAL A 200 -10.95 -28.29 28.02
CA VAL A 200 -10.80 -26.84 28.27
C VAL A 200 -10.98 -26.00 27.01
N GLY A 201 -10.60 -26.54 25.84
CA GLY A 201 -10.59 -25.80 24.58
C GLY A 201 -9.38 -24.87 24.42
N PHE A 202 -9.54 -23.84 23.61
CA PHE A 202 -8.50 -22.84 23.33
C PHE A 202 -8.48 -21.75 24.40
N CYS A 203 -7.33 -21.12 24.60
CA CYS A 203 -7.17 -19.99 25.53
C CYS A 203 -7.91 -18.73 25.06
N SER A 204 -7.82 -18.40 23.76
CA SER A 204 -8.71 -17.43 23.11
C SER A 204 -9.64 -18.21 22.18
N GLN A 205 -10.94 -18.02 22.33
CA GLN A 205 -11.96 -18.58 21.45
C GLN A 205 -12.27 -17.60 20.33
N ILE A 206 -12.56 -18.13 19.14
CA ILE A 206 -12.78 -17.37 17.92
C ILE A 206 -14.05 -17.87 17.22
N GLY A 207 -14.91 -16.94 16.82
CA GLY A 207 -16.04 -17.19 15.93
C GLY A 207 -15.75 -16.56 14.57
N VAL A 208 -15.81 -17.36 13.50
CA VAL A 208 -15.72 -16.89 12.11
C VAL A 208 -17.10 -16.96 11.50
N PHE A 209 -17.69 -15.80 11.26
CA PHE A 209 -19.03 -15.66 10.73
C PHE A 209 -18.99 -15.45 9.23
N HIS A 210 -19.87 -16.13 8.50
CA HIS A 210 -20.05 -15.97 7.06
C HIS A 210 -21.50 -15.61 6.76
N ARG A 211 -21.71 -14.58 5.93
CA ARG A 211 -23.07 -14.14 5.59
C ARG A 211 -23.75 -15.17 4.68
N LEU A 212 -24.94 -15.61 5.04
CA LEU A 212 -25.74 -16.50 4.21
C LEU A 212 -26.22 -15.74 2.97
N GLY A 213 -26.01 -16.32 1.78
CA GLY A 213 -26.41 -15.72 0.48
C GLY A 213 -25.33 -14.90 -0.26
N GLY A 214 -24.05 -15.00 0.13
CA GLY A 214 -22.97 -14.19 -0.44
C GLY A 214 -22.45 -14.60 -1.83
N ARG A 215 -23.14 -14.21 -2.93
CA ARG A 215 -22.57 -13.67 -4.20
C ARG A 215 -23.60 -13.34 -5.30
N GLY A 216 -24.90 -13.57 -5.09
CA GLY A 216 -25.92 -13.21 -6.08
C GLY A 216 -27.32 -13.15 -5.50
N GLY A 217 -27.97 -11.99 -5.62
CA GLY A 217 -29.42 -11.83 -5.53
C GLY A 217 -29.99 -11.68 -4.12
N GLY A 218 -30.59 -10.52 -3.86
CA GLY A 218 -31.45 -10.33 -2.70
C GLY A 218 -31.49 -8.87 -2.29
N ASN A 219 -32.32 -8.08 -2.98
CA ASN A 219 -32.81 -6.81 -2.47
C ASN A 219 -33.36 -7.04 -1.06
N VAL A 220 -32.57 -6.73 -0.03
CA VAL A 220 -33.19 -6.28 1.21
C VAL A 220 -33.87 -5.00 0.80
N SER A 221 -35.20 -5.02 0.75
CA SER A 221 -36.00 -3.82 0.54
C SER A 221 -35.51 -2.78 1.56
N LEU A 222 -34.68 -1.85 1.07
CA LEU A 222 -34.48 -0.58 1.71
C LEU A 222 -35.88 0.02 1.78
N ASN A 223 -36.47 -0.01 2.97
CA ASN A 223 -37.56 0.88 3.25
C ASN A 223 -36.98 2.28 3.07
N ASP A 224 -37.24 2.86 1.90
CA ASP A 224 -36.76 4.15 1.42
C ASP A 224 -37.50 5.29 2.14
N GLY A 225 -37.46 5.25 3.47
CA GLY A 225 -37.79 6.37 4.33
C GLY A 225 -36.49 6.99 4.75
N ALA A 226 -35.97 7.93 3.95
CA ALA A 226 -34.86 8.84 4.24
C ALA A 226 -34.09 8.50 5.54
N GLU A 227 -33.28 7.43 5.52
CA GLU A 227 -32.39 7.17 6.66
C GLU A 227 -31.47 8.38 6.74
N GLU A 228 -31.60 9.18 7.81
CA GLU A 228 -30.62 10.21 8.13
C GLU A 228 -29.24 9.55 8.14
N VAL A 229 -28.40 9.95 7.20
CA VAL A 229 -27.08 9.36 7.01
C VAL A 229 -26.17 9.93 8.10
N PHE A 230 -26.06 9.21 9.21
CA PHE A 230 -25.20 9.60 10.33
C PHE A 230 -23.74 9.22 10.07
N PHE A 231 -22.85 10.17 10.34
CA PHE A 231 -21.39 10.00 10.28
C PHE A 231 -20.76 10.32 11.64
N PRO A 232 -21.09 9.59 12.72
CA PRO A 232 -20.65 9.93 14.06
C PRO A 232 -19.13 9.75 14.27
N TYR A 233 -18.45 9.01 13.40
CA TYR A 233 -17.02 8.74 13.58
C TYR A 233 -16.16 9.90 13.06
N THR A 234 -15.12 10.23 13.82
CA THR A 234 -14.15 11.25 13.43
C THR A 234 -12.99 10.60 12.68
N LEU A 235 -12.75 10.99 11.43
CA LEU A 235 -11.57 10.56 10.68
C LEU A 235 -10.32 11.18 11.32
N LEU A 236 -9.39 10.33 11.76
CA LEU A 236 -8.13 10.77 12.38
C LEU A 236 -6.96 10.80 11.42
N TYR A 237 -6.91 9.82 10.52
CA TYR A 237 -5.80 9.62 9.60
C TYR A 237 -6.30 8.96 8.32
N SER A 238 -5.85 9.44 7.16
CA SER A 238 -6.13 8.83 5.86
C SER A 238 -4.89 8.93 4.99
N ILE A 239 -4.53 7.82 4.35
CA ILE A 239 -3.39 7.76 3.43
C ILE A 239 -3.69 6.86 2.25
N ASN A 240 -3.30 7.31 1.06
CA ASN A 240 -3.29 6.49 -0.15
C ASN A 240 -1.85 6.06 -0.40
N TYR A 241 -1.64 4.76 -0.57
CA TYR A 241 -0.34 4.21 -0.91
C TYR A 241 0.05 4.55 -2.35
N PRO A 242 1.35 4.73 -2.63
CA PRO A 242 1.80 4.97 -3.98
C PRO A 242 1.49 3.78 -4.88
N SER A 243 0.92 4.06 -6.05
CA SER A 243 0.49 3.05 -7.01
C SER A 243 0.81 3.49 -8.43
N LEU A 244 1.19 2.54 -9.30
CA LEU A 244 1.41 2.77 -10.72
C LEU A 244 0.12 3.10 -11.48
N ARG A 245 -1.06 2.94 -10.86
CA ARG A 245 -2.32 3.46 -11.43
C ARG A 245 -2.43 4.99 -11.35
N ASP A 246 -1.67 5.64 -10.46
CA ASP A 246 -1.56 7.09 -10.42
C ASP A 246 -0.59 7.56 -11.51
N ASN A 247 -1.09 8.38 -12.45
CA ASN A 247 -0.31 8.88 -13.58
C ASN A 247 0.93 9.70 -13.16
N ASN A 248 0.88 10.41 -12.04
CA ASN A 248 2.02 11.18 -11.55
C ASN A 248 3.11 10.25 -10.99
N ILE A 249 2.71 9.23 -10.24
CA ILE A 249 3.63 8.21 -9.72
C ILE A 249 4.24 7.42 -10.86
N LEU A 250 3.41 6.94 -11.80
CA LEU A 250 3.86 6.22 -12.98
C LEU A 250 4.89 7.03 -13.78
N ARG A 251 4.62 8.31 -14.05
CA ARG A 251 5.57 9.19 -14.75
C ARG A 251 6.89 9.35 -14.00
N ARG A 252 6.85 9.52 -12.67
CA ARG A 252 8.05 9.65 -11.84
C ARG A 252 8.90 8.38 -11.89
N VAL A 253 8.26 7.21 -11.75
CA VAL A 253 8.96 5.90 -11.83
C VAL A 253 9.58 5.72 -13.22
N LEU A 254 8.83 5.97 -14.30
CA LEU A 254 9.33 5.86 -15.66
C LEU A 254 10.54 6.77 -15.94
N VAL A 255 10.49 8.03 -15.46
CA VAL A 255 11.62 8.95 -15.61
C VAL A 255 12.84 8.44 -14.84
N SER A 256 12.66 8.00 -13.59
CA SER A 256 13.74 7.43 -12.78
C SER A 256 14.38 6.19 -13.42
N GLU A 257 13.56 5.28 -13.96
CA GLU A 257 14.04 4.09 -14.68
C GLU A 257 14.84 4.45 -15.93
N VAL A 258 14.32 5.37 -16.76
CA VAL A 258 15.01 5.83 -17.98
C VAL A 258 16.35 6.48 -17.65
N LEU A 259 16.41 7.31 -16.61
CA LEU A 259 17.66 7.94 -16.17
C LEU A 259 18.66 6.90 -15.67
N CYS A 260 18.21 5.92 -14.89
CA CYS A 260 19.06 4.82 -14.40
C CYS A 260 19.68 4.03 -15.55
N TRP A 261 18.87 3.59 -16.52
CA TRP A 261 19.36 2.88 -17.70
C TRP A 261 20.29 3.73 -18.56
N THR A 262 20.02 5.03 -18.68
CA THR A 262 20.89 5.94 -19.44
C THR A 262 22.28 6.03 -18.80
N GLU A 263 22.36 6.12 -17.48
CA GLU A 263 23.64 6.17 -16.76
C GLU A 263 24.38 4.83 -16.81
N GLU A 264 23.66 3.69 -16.77
CA GLU A 264 24.26 2.37 -16.93
C GLU A 264 24.84 2.18 -18.35
N LEU A 265 24.11 2.58 -19.39
CA LEU A 265 24.59 2.54 -20.77
C LEU A 265 25.81 3.43 -20.98
N LYS A 266 25.80 4.64 -20.41
CA LYS A 266 26.95 5.55 -20.41
C LYS A 266 28.15 4.91 -19.73
N SER A 267 27.96 4.30 -18.56
CA SER A 267 29.04 3.65 -17.80
C SER A 267 29.66 2.50 -18.59
N ARG A 268 28.84 1.62 -19.19
CA ARG A 268 29.31 0.51 -20.05
C ARG A 268 30.08 1.03 -21.26
N TRP A 269 29.58 2.07 -21.92
CA TRP A 269 30.27 2.69 -23.06
C TRP A 269 31.63 3.26 -22.66
N MET A 270 31.73 3.90 -21.50
CA MET A 270 32.99 4.42 -20.97
C MET A 270 33.99 3.28 -20.70
N GLU A 271 33.56 2.18 -20.07
CA GLU A 271 34.42 1.01 -19.80
C GLU A 271 34.95 0.35 -21.07
N GLU A 272 34.10 0.17 -22.09
CA GLU A 272 34.50 -0.41 -23.39
C GLU A 272 35.50 0.49 -24.13
N THR A 273 35.30 1.80 -24.06
CA THR A 273 36.17 2.78 -24.72
C THR A 273 37.55 2.83 -24.05
N THR A 274 37.61 2.76 -22.72
CA THR A 274 38.87 2.69 -21.97
C THR A 274 39.63 1.40 -22.30
N LYS A 275 38.97 0.23 -22.30
CA LYS A 275 39.59 -1.06 -22.68
C LYS A 275 40.12 -1.07 -24.11
N ARG A 276 39.43 -0.41 -25.06
CA ARG A 276 39.90 -0.27 -26.45
C ARG A 276 41.12 0.65 -26.57
N ASN A 277 41.19 1.70 -25.76
CA ASN A 277 42.35 2.59 -25.75
C ASN A 277 43.58 1.95 -25.09
N GLU A 278 43.40 1.06 -24.12
CA GLU A 278 44.49 0.30 -23.48
C GLU A 278 44.98 -0.89 -24.33
N GLY A 279 44.11 -1.52 -25.12
CA GLY A 279 44.45 -2.65 -26.00
C GLY A 279 45.16 -2.27 -27.32
N GLY A 280 45.38 -0.99 -27.60
CA GLY A 280 46.07 -0.49 -28.80
C GLY A 280 47.60 -0.37 -28.68
N GLY A 281 48.17 -0.66 -27.50
CA GLY A 281 49.61 -0.63 -27.27
C GLY A 281 50.27 -1.99 -27.50
N SER A 282 50.78 -2.24 -28.70
CA SER A 282 51.71 -3.34 -28.95
C SER A 282 53.08 -3.05 -28.32
N GLY A 283 53.55 -3.93 -27.42
CA GLY A 283 54.99 -4.17 -27.24
C GLY A 283 55.43 -4.70 -25.86
N GLY A 284 55.47 -6.02 -25.69
CA GLY A 284 56.56 -6.70 -24.96
C GLY A 284 56.25 -7.47 -23.67
N GLY A 285 55.96 -8.78 -23.81
CA GLY A 285 56.58 -9.90 -23.08
C GLY A 285 56.41 -10.08 -21.55
N GLY A 286 55.86 -11.23 -21.15
CA GLY A 286 56.07 -11.83 -19.83
C GLY A 286 54.89 -12.65 -19.32
N GLU A 287 55.00 -13.98 -19.41
CA GLU A 287 54.10 -14.97 -18.80
C GLU A 287 54.24 -14.96 -17.26
N GLU A 288 53.13 -15.03 -16.52
CA GLU A 288 52.93 -16.09 -15.50
C GLU A 288 51.50 -16.08 -14.92
N GLU A 289 51.07 -17.27 -14.51
CA GLU A 289 49.73 -17.70 -14.18
C GLU A 289 49.16 -17.15 -12.87
N GLY A 290 47.82 -17.16 -12.77
CA GLY A 290 47.13 -17.04 -11.48
C GLY A 290 45.61 -17.12 -11.60
N LEU A 291 45.06 -18.32 -11.36
CA LEU A 291 43.64 -18.55 -11.06
C LEU A 291 43.12 -17.57 -9.99
N SER A 292 41.90 -17.04 -10.13
CA SER A 292 40.87 -17.08 -9.06
C SER A 292 39.55 -16.37 -9.45
N ASN A 293 38.49 -17.17 -9.43
CA ASN A 293 37.15 -16.89 -8.91
C ASN A 293 36.18 -15.91 -9.59
N HIS A 294 35.25 -16.56 -10.28
CA HIS A 294 33.81 -16.37 -10.20
C HIS A 294 33.28 -15.84 -8.84
N VAL A 295 32.19 -15.05 -8.93
CA VAL A 295 31.26 -14.58 -7.86
C VAL A 295 31.67 -13.31 -7.10
N ARG A 296 31.05 -12.19 -7.49
CA ARG A 296 30.65 -11.08 -6.60
C ARG A 296 29.50 -10.33 -7.30
N SER A 297 28.26 -10.81 -7.15
CA SER A 297 27.34 -10.54 -6.03
C SER A 297 26.62 -9.21 -6.17
N ALA A 298 25.29 -9.33 -6.19
CA ALA A 298 24.23 -8.34 -6.33
C ALA A 298 24.15 -7.31 -5.17
N GLU A 299 25.26 -6.74 -4.71
CA GLU A 299 25.31 -5.90 -3.50
C GLU A 299 25.67 -4.43 -3.76
N LYS A 300 25.22 -3.82 -4.86
CA LYS A 300 25.46 -2.38 -5.12
C LYS A 300 24.22 -1.55 -5.47
N LEU A 301 23.02 -2.02 -5.14
CA LEU A 301 21.78 -1.25 -5.30
C LEU A 301 21.29 -0.65 -3.97
N THR A 302 22.18 0.02 -3.22
CA THR A 302 21.78 0.90 -2.11
C THR A 302 22.86 1.95 -1.86
N ALA A 303 22.86 3.01 -2.65
CA ALA A 303 23.48 4.29 -2.27
C ALA A 303 23.10 5.38 -3.28
N CYS A 304 21.93 5.97 -3.10
CA CYS A 304 21.71 7.37 -3.46
C CYS A 304 20.91 7.99 -2.32
N GLU A 305 21.63 8.35 -1.26
CA GLU A 305 21.16 9.38 -0.33
C GLU A 305 21.15 10.70 -1.10
N MET A 306 19.97 11.29 -1.27
CA MET A 306 19.85 12.73 -1.49
C MET A 306 19.07 13.29 -0.30
N GLU A 307 19.78 14.06 0.52
CA GLU A 307 19.22 14.87 1.59
C GLU A 307 18.09 15.75 1.03
N MET A 308 16.90 15.61 1.60
CA MET A 308 15.81 16.56 1.41
C MET A 308 15.59 17.27 2.75
N ARG A 309 16.10 18.49 2.86
CA ARG A 309 15.75 19.40 3.96
C ARG A 309 14.29 19.84 3.81
N ASN A 310 13.52 19.66 4.88
CA ASN A 310 12.24 20.34 5.09
C ASN A 310 12.45 21.84 5.30
N PRO A 311 11.47 22.68 4.92
CA PRO A 311 11.15 23.85 5.73
C PRO A 311 9.67 23.89 6.13
N VAL A 312 9.47 24.10 7.42
CA VAL A 312 8.34 24.82 8.05
C VAL A 312 9.00 26.14 8.49
N SER A 313 8.53 27.36 8.19
CA SER A 313 7.37 28.04 8.75
C SER A 313 7.17 29.45 8.12
N GLU A 314 5.92 29.95 8.20
CA GLU A 314 5.47 31.34 8.48
C GLU A 314 5.56 32.49 7.43
N ASP A 315 4.37 32.96 7.03
CA ASP A 315 3.81 34.32 6.84
C ASP A 315 4.72 35.52 6.42
N GLN A 316 4.36 36.19 5.31
CA GLN A 316 3.91 37.61 5.23
C GLN A 316 3.79 38.15 3.77
N GLU A 317 2.63 38.76 3.51
CA GLU A 317 2.25 39.95 2.69
C GLU A 317 2.94 40.39 1.38
N GLU A 318 2.08 40.64 0.37
CA GLU A 318 1.98 41.75 -0.61
C GLU A 318 3.22 42.32 -1.35
N GLU A 319 3.23 42.34 -2.69
CA GLU A 319 2.74 43.45 -3.56
C GLU A 319 3.14 43.26 -5.06
N ASP A 320 2.47 44.05 -5.91
CA ASP A 320 2.40 44.16 -7.37
C ASP A 320 3.68 44.04 -8.24
N GLU A 321 3.51 43.55 -9.49
CA GLU A 321 3.78 44.36 -10.71
C GLU A 321 3.37 43.65 -12.02
N ARG A 322 2.49 44.31 -12.80
CA ARG A 322 2.27 44.08 -14.24
C ARG A 322 3.37 44.77 -15.04
N VAL A 323 3.90 44.16 -16.12
CA VAL A 323 4.20 44.86 -17.40
C VAL A 323 4.34 43.86 -18.58
N PHE A 324 3.50 44.08 -19.60
CA PHE A 324 3.63 43.90 -21.06
C PHE A 324 4.50 42.81 -21.70
N TRP A 325 3.85 41.98 -22.55
CA TRP A 325 4.47 41.35 -23.72
C TRP A 325 3.88 41.94 -25.01
N THR A 326 4.72 42.55 -25.85
CA THR A 326 4.40 42.92 -27.23
C THR A 326 4.98 41.89 -28.20
N ASN A 327 4.16 41.53 -29.20
CA ASN A 327 4.47 40.66 -30.32
C ASN A 327 5.71 41.09 -31.12
N GLY A 328 6.49 40.10 -31.57
CA GLY A 328 7.59 40.30 -32.52
C GLY A 328 7.98 38.98 -33.20
N GLN A 329 7.31 38.66 -34.30
CA GLN A 329 7.54 37.48 -35.13
C GLN A 329 8.79 37.67 -36.00
N ARG A 330 9.73 36.71 -35.99
CA ARG A 330 10.65 36.49 -37.13
C ARG A 330 11.25 35.08 -37.14
N ARG A 331 11.06 34.42 -38.28
CA ARG A 331 11.59 33.09 -38.68
C ARG A 331 13.12 33.11 -38.74
N LEU A 332 13.75 32.07 -38.20
CA LEU A 332 15.07 31.62 -38.64
C LEU A 332 15.07 30.09 -38.70
N GLU A 333 15.28 29.54 -39.90
CA GLU A 333 15.40 28.11 -40.15
C GLU A 333 16.80 27.65 -39.71
N SER A 334 16.87 26.84 -38.65
CA SER A 334 18.08 26.07 -38.31
C SER A 334 17.76 24.57 -38.41
N ARG A 335 18.49 23.88 -39.29
CA ARG A 335 18.43 22.42 -39.45
C ARG A 335 19.01 21.75 -38.21
N THR A 336 18.15 21.32 -37.29
CA THR A 336 18.55 20.49 -36.15
C THR A 336 18.55 19.03 -36.58
N SER A 337 19.73 18.39 -36.58
CA SER A 337 19.85 16.95 -36.82
C SER A 337 19.47 16.19 -35.55
N TYR A 338 18.35 15.47 -35.56
CA TYR A 338 17.93 14.60 -34.46
C TYR A 338 18.64 13.24 -34.55
N ARG A 339 19.31 12.80 -33.47
CA ARG A 339 19.72 11.39 -33.30
C ARG A 339 18.84 10.77 -32.22
N CYS A 340 18.06 9.78 -32.61
CA CYS A 340 17.18 9.00 -31.74
C CYS A 340 17.90 7.74 -31.23
N VAL A 341 17.69 7.40 -29.97
CA VAL A 341 18.07 6.09 -29.40
C VAL A 341 16.80 5.28 -29.22
N SER A 342 16.74 4.11 -29.86
CA SER A 342 15.61 3.18 -29.75
C SER A 342 15.92 2.13 -28.70
N VAL A 343 15.10 2.08 -27.64
CA VAL A 343 15.17 1.02 -26.62
C VAL A 343 14.17 -0.08 -27.00
N ARG A 344 14.66 -1.32 -27.15
CA ARG A 344 13.80 -2.46 -27.48
C ARG A 344 12.86 -2.77 -26.31
N LYS A 345 11.56 -2.89 -26.61
CA LYS A 345 10.50 -3.27 -25.68
C LYS A 345 10.69 -4.63 -24.97
N ALA A 346 11.62 -5.45 -25.44
CA ALA A 346 11.93 -6.76 -24.86
C ALA A 346 12.66 -6.71 -23.50
N VAL A 347 13.02 -5.53 -22.98
CA VAL A 347 13.60 -5.37 -21.63
C VAL A 347 12.54 -5.00 -20.58
N LEU A 348 11.27 -4.83 -20.97
CA LEU A 348 10.15 -4.51 -20.08
C LEU A 348 9.43 -5.73 -19.48
N VAL A 349 9.98 -6.94 -19.63
CA VAL A 349 9.40 -8.15 -19.06
C VAL A 349 10.49 -8.93 -18.34
N PHE A 350 10.67 -8.65 -17.05
CA PHE A 350 10.95 -9.68 -16.05
C PHE A 350 10.49 -9.16 -14.69
N GLY A 351 9.42 -9.76 -14.15
CA GLY A 351 8.94 -9.40 -12.82
C GLY A 351 7.51 -9.78 -12.43
N CYS A 352 6.74 -10.61 -13.16
CA CYS A 352 5.76 -11.57 -12.58
C CYS A 352 4.90 -12.29 -13.64
N CYS A 353 4.85 -13.61 -13.50
CA CYS A 353 3.84 -14.61 -13.91
C CYS A 353 3.19 -14.58 -15.31
N GLY A 354 3.23 -15.75 -15.96
CA GLY A 354 2.87 -15.94 -17.36
C GLY A 354 1.37 -15.92 -17.67
N THR A 355 1.03 -15.28 -18.78
CA THR A 355 0.09 -15.83 -19.76
C THR A 355 0.45 -15.25 -21.13
N VAL A 356 0.82 -16.13 -22.05
CA VAL A 356 1.33 -15.78 -23.37
C VAL A 356 0.13 -15.72 -24.33
N LEU A 357 -0.17 -14.53 -24.89
CA LEU A 357 -1.08 -14.40 -26.04
C LEU A 357 -0.26 -14.00 -27.26
N TRP A 358 -0.16 -14.90 -28.23
CA TRP A 358 0.51 -14.64 -29.51
C TRP A 358 -0.40 -13.83 -30.43
N MET A 359 0.12 -12.76 -31.02
CA MET A 359 -0.38 -12.22 -32.29
C MET A 359 0.79 -11.86 -33.19
N TRP A 360 0.88 -12.57 -34.32
CA TRP A 360 1.68 -12.20 -35.48
C TRP A 360 0.95 -11.08 -36.24
N ILE A 361 1.69 -10.17 -36.90
CA ILE A 361 1.39 -9.61 -38.24
C ILE A 361 2.56 -8.71 -38.70
N THR A 362 2.74 -8.71 -40.02
CA THR A 362 3.91 -8.38 -40.84
C THR A 362 3.96 -6.95 -41.39
N SER A 363 5.20 -6.45 -41.52
CA SER A 363 5.77 -5.53 -42.55
C SER A 363 5.17 -4.15 -42.90
N ALA A 364 6.07 -3.15 -42.82
CA ALA A 364 6.43 -2.12 -43.82
C ALA A 364 5.69 -0.75 -43.92
N SER A 365 6.41 0.28 -43.46
CA SER A 365 6.50 1.67 -43.98
C SER A 365 5.37 2.70 -43.65
N PRO A 366 5.61 4.03 -43.78
CA PRO A 366 5.92 4.93 -42.68
C PRO A 366 4.80 5.95 -42.38
N LEU A 367 4.60 6.32 -41.11
CA LEU A 367 3.67 7.39 -40.72
C LEU A 367 4.38 8.52 -39.99
N CYS A 368 4.35 9.68 -40.65
CA CYS A 368 4.70 11.00 -40.16
C CYS A 368 3.53 11.51 -39.31
N LEU A 369 3.77 12.05 -38.10
CA LEU A 369 2.73 12.77 -37.35
C LEU A 369 3.31 14.00 -36.62
N CYS A 370 2.91 15.15 -37.16
CA CYS A 370 2.77 16.45 -36.52
C CYS A 370 1.65 16.34 -35.46
N TRP A 371 1.72 17.10 -34.36
CA TRP A 371 0.63 17.16 -33.37
C TRP A 371 0.03 18.55 -33.30
N GLN A 372 -1.16 18.67 -33.86
CA GLN A 372 -2.18 19.63 -33.47
C GLN A 372 -3.48 18.80 -33.34
N GLN A 373 -4.02 18.72 -32.11
CA GLN A 373 -5.28 18.10 -31.67
C GLN A 373 -5.65 16.68 -32.19
N ASP A 374 -5.98 15.80 -31.23
CA ASP A 374 -6.56 14.46 -31.39
C ASP A 374 -5.83 13.44 -32.27
N CYS A 375 -4.91 12.65 -31.70
CA CYS A 375 -4.50 11.36 -32.27
C CYS A 375 -3.85 10.43 -31.23
N VAL A 376 -4.58 9.51 -30.61
CA VAL A 376 -3.99 8.38 -29.87
C VAL A 376 -3.02 7.63 -30.77
N CYS A 377 -1.74 7.63 -30.41
CA CYS A 377 -0.68 7.02 -31.20
C CYS A 377 -0.62 5.50 -30.95
N THR A 378 -0.91 4.70 -31.97
CA THR A 378 -1.03 3.23 -31.95
C THR A 378 0.30 2.48 -32.05
N SER A 379 1.44 3.15 -31.91
CA SER A 379 2.77 2.54 -31.93
C SER A 379 3.50 2.80 -30.62
N GLY A 380 3.40 1.87 -29.67
CA GLY A 380 3.92 2.01 -28.31
C GLY A 380 5.46 2.07 -28.21
N HIS A 381 6.04 3.24 -28.52
CA HIS A 381 7.39 3.67 -28.21
C HIS A 381 7.35 5.05 -27.53
N ALA A 382 8.13 5.26 -26.48
CA ALA A 382 8.41 6.58 -25.93
C ALA A 382 9.74 7.10 -26.52
N VAL A 383 9.77 8.35 -26.98
CA VAL A 383 10.97 9.01 -27.51
C VAL A 383 11.31 10.18 -26.58
N VAL A 384 12.52 10.18 -26.01
CA VAL A 384 13.06 11.33 -25.27
C VAL A 384 13.96 12.13 -26.22
N LEU A 385 13.66 13.42 -26.39
CA LEU A 385 14.49 14.36 -27.12
C LEU A 385 15.34 15.15 -26.10
N LEU A 386 16.66 14.98 -26.13
CA LEU A 386 17.60 15.84 -25.40
C LEU A 386 18.08 16.95 -26.34
N SER A 387 17.76 18.21 -26.05
CA SER A 387 18.35 19.37 -26.74
C SER A 387 19.61 19.83 -26.00
N GLN A 388 20.75 19.91 -26.69
CA GLN A 388 21.87 20.72 -26.22
C GLN A 388 21.71 22.13 -26.80
N SER A 389 21.55 23.14 -25.95
CA SER A 389 21.70 24.54 -26.36
C SER A 389 23.19 24.91 -26.34
N GLN A 390 23.75 25.27 -27.49
CA GLN A 390 25.04 25.98 -27.53
C GLN A 390 24.81 27.45 -27.18
N SER A 391 25.62 27.99 -26.26
CA SER A 391 25.62 29.40 -25.87
C SER A 391 26.21 30.29 -26.98
N PRO A 392 25.67 31.50 -27.25
CA PRO A 392 26.20 32.36 -28.30
C PRO A 392 27.42 33.17 -27.81
N GLU A 393 28.48 33.18 -28.62
CA GLU A 393 29.69 33.99 -28.43
C GLU A 393 29.43 35.50 -28.61
N TRP A 394 30.00 36.32 -27.72
CA TRP A 394 29.92 37.79 -27.78
C TRP A 394 31.03 38.37 -28.67
N LYS A 395 30.69 38.98 -29.81
CA LYS A 395 31.65 39.77 -30.61
C LYS A 395 31.67 41.23 -30.14
N ARG A 396 32.87 41.71 -29.75
CA ARG A 396 33.20 43.12 -29.47
C ARG A 396 33.07 43.97 -30.74
N GLY A 397 32.34 45.08 -30.66
CA GLY A 397 32.28 46.10 -31.70
C GLY A 397 33.25 47.27 -31.42
N GLU A 398 33.95 47.71 -32.46
CA GLU A 398 34.80 48.91 -32.51
C GLU A 398 33.96 50.21 -32.48
N PRO A 399 34.53 51.37 -32.10
CA PRO A 399 33.79 52.61 -31.93
C PRO A 399 33.70 53.41 -33.24
N GLN A 400 32.49 53.82 -33.64
CA GLN A 400 32.29 54.83 -34.68
C GLN A 400 32.24 56.23 -34.06
N THR A 401 33.03 57.12 -34.67
CA THR A 401 33.20 58.54 -34.40
C THR A 401 31.96 59.36 -34.74
N SER A 402 31.51 60.21 -33.82
CA SER A 402 30.54 61.28 -34.05
C SER A 402 31.25 62.57 -34.48
N ALA A 403 30.84 63.13 -35.62
CA ALA A 403 31.04 64.52 -35.96
C ALA A 403 29.69 65.23 -35.84
N ASP A 404 29.56 66.09 -34.85
CA ASP A 404 28.82 67.36 -34.87
C ASP A 404 29.29 68.17 -33.66
N GLY A 405 29.91 69.32 -33.96
CA GLY A 405 30.65 70.20 -33.06
C GLY A 405 31.82 70.86 -33.78
#